data_AF-A0A8C2E7J6-F1
#
_entry.id   AF-A0A8C2E7J6-F1
#
_cell.length_a   1.000
_cell.length_b   1.000
_cell.length_c   1.000
_cell.angle_alpha   90.00
_cell.angle_beta   90.00
_cell.angle_gamma   90.00
#
_symmetry.space_group_name_H-M   'P 1'
#
loop_
_entity.id
_entity.type
_entity.pdbx_description
1 polymer ?
#
loop_
_entity_poly.entity_id
_entity_poly.type
_entity_poly.pdbx_seq_one_letter_code
_entity_poly.pdbx_strand_id
1 'polypeptide(L)'
;MKYLLKVKRIKKTVCSKPLHTVVVLYCTTAYSLLLYQRAGRIETQTSATQSQNKGAVTFHGRMCTHTVSVPYHCVVALLHLTGLLPSPFPPRCKCNGHASECVKNERSKLVCNCKHNTEGPDCNVCKPFYNDRPWRRATADNANECLPCNCNGKSGECYFDSELYRATGHGGHCRNCADNTDGPNCERCLDNYYRDPSGQRCLSCSCNPVGSLSTQCDNTGRCSCKPGVTGDKCDRCQPGYHTLTAAGCRPCSCNPAGSTQECDVQTGRCQCKENVDGFNCDRCKLGYFNLDPQNPQGCTPCFCFQHSTVCESADGYHIHKITSTFDRDEEGWKGQQRDGSSVPVQWSPTSREISLISEDYFPIYFVAPEKFLGNQLLSYGQNLTLNFRIQRHDARLSAEDIVLEGAGHRVAVPLIAQGNSYPEEETQTFVFRLHDTTEYPWRPTLKHTDFQKLLYNLTSVMILKIGRGAGYLDNVSLVTARRGPGTPARWVEKCTCPQGYLGQHCEQCDLGYRRSQPELGLFSSCEPCICNGHSDTCDSVTGLSSQLTYLYSIEIIKDVI
;
A
#
# COMPACT_ATOMS: atom_id res chain seq x y z
N MET A 1 -19.29 44.58 45.61
CA MET A 1 -20.12 45.57 46.32
C MET A 1 -21.31 44.86 46.95
N LYS A 2 -21.45 44.98 48.28
CA LYS A 2 -22.56 44.49 49.12
C LYS A 2 -23.84 45.30 48.87
N TYR A 3 -25.01 44.66 48.98
CA TYR A 3 -26.26 45.12 49.66
C TYR A 3 -27.33 43.99 49.55
N LEU A 4 -27.38 43.03 50.48
CA LEU A 4 -28.34 42.86 51.59
C LEU A 4 -29.57 43.80 51.65
N LEU A 5 -30.79 43.22 51.73
CA LEU A 5 -31.85 43.35 52.78
C LEU A 5 -33.23 42.91 52.22
N LYS A 6 -33.84 41.80 52.68
CA LYS A 6 -34.76 41.58 53.83
C LYS A 6 -36.28 41.78 53.55
N VAL A 7 -36.98 40.64 53.46
CA VAL A 7 -38.15 40.18 54.23
C VAL A 7 -39.15 41.22 54.80
N LYS A 8 -40.47 41.05 54.50
CA LYS A 8 -41.55 40.95 55.52
C LYS A 8 -42.91 40.46 55.00
N ARG A 9 -43.50 39.52 55.75
CA ARG A 9 -44.90 39.01 55.74
C ARG A 9 -45.89 40.03 56.32
N ILE A 10 -47.21 39.83 56.07
CA ILE A 10 -48.40 39.83 56.99
C ILE A 10 -49.65 39.69 56.07
N LYS A 11 -50.52 38.66 56.09
CA LYS A 11 -51.55 38.11 57.04
C LYS A 11 -52.95 38.78 56.99
N LYS A 12 -53.98 37.90 56.95
CA LYS A 12 -55.46 38.02 57.19
C LYS A 12 -56.31 38.36 55.95
N THR A 13 -57.26 37.54 55.44
CA THR A 13 -58.42 36.78 55.99
C THR A 13 -59.59 37.65 56.46
N VAL A 14 -60.71 37.64 55.72
CA VAL A 14 -62.09 37.77 56.26
C VAL A 14 -63.05 36.95 55.38
N CYS A 15 -63.86 36.11 56.03
CA CYS A 15 -65.01 35.37 55.49
C CYS A 15 -66.30 36.17 55.67
N SER A 16 -67.29 35.96 54.80
CA SER A 16 -68.72 36.03 55.16
C SER A 16 -69.53 35.02 54.32
N LYS A 17 -70.11 34.02 55.00
CA LYS A 17 -71.13 33.05 54.57
C LYS A 17 -72.55 33.68 54.69
N PRO A 18 -73.66 32.92 54.61
CA PRO A 18 -74.21 32.11 53.51
C PRO A 18 -75.74 32.37 53.34
N LEU A 19 -76.41 31.67 52.43
CA LEU A 19 -77.75 31.16 52.73
C LEU A 19 -78.00 29.84 52.00
N HIS A 20 -78.28 28.81 52.81
CA HIS A 20 -78.64 27.46 52.41
C HIS A 20 -80.14 27.39 52.09
N THR A 21 -80.51 26.60 51.09
CA THR A 21 -81.72 25.79 51.16
C THR A 21 -81.43 24.43 50.51
N VAL A 22 -81.79 23.38 51.24
CA VAL A 22 -81.52 21.95 50.97
C VAL A 22 -82.84 21.28 50.59
N VAL A 23 -82.76 20.07 50.02
CA VAL A 23 -83.78 18.98 49.97
C VAL A 23 -84.58 18.95 48.65
N VAL A 24 -84.78 17.83 47.91
CA VAL A 24 -84.28 16.43 47.95
C VAL A 24 -84.48 15.82 46.54
N LEU A 25 -83.68 14.79 46.26
CA LEU A 25 -83.66 13.91 45.07
C LEU A 25 -84.99 13.19 44.76
N TYR A 26 -85.22 12.93 43.47
CA TYR A 26 -85.82 11.66 43.02
C TYR A 26 -85.08 11.13 41.78
N CYS A 27 -84.57 9.90 41.90
CA CYS A 27 -84.07 9.08 40.80
C CYS A 27 -85.23 8.36 40.10
N THR A 28 -85.19 8.25 38.77
CA THR A 28 -85.80 7.12 38.05
C THR A 28 -84.95 6.71 36.85
N THR A 29 -84.68 5.42 36.79
CA THR A 29 -84.03 4.62 35.76
C THR A 29 -84.94 4.38 34.55
N ALA A 30 -84.39 4.30 33.32
CA ALA A 30 -84.90 3.42 32.27
C ALA A 30 -83.88 3.20 31.11
N TYR A 31 -83.46 1.93 30.98
CA TYR A 31 -83.17 1.11 29.78
C TYR A 31 -83.40 1.74 28.37
N SER A 32 -82.65 1.47 27.29
CA SER A 32 -82.23 0.20 26.66
C SER A 32 -81.08 0.47 25.66
N LEU A 33 -79.99 -0.30 25.60
CA LEU A 33 -79.77 -1.55 24.82
C LEU A 33 -79.77 -1.37 23.29
N LEU A 34 -78.58 -1.46 22.67
CA LEU A 34 -78.35 -2.26 21.45
C LEU A 34 -76.85 -2.59 21.26
N LEU A 35 -76.63 -3.84 20.89
CA LEU A 35 -75.38 -4.58 20.77
C LEU A 35 -74.63 -4.25 19.47
N TYR A 36 -73.30 -4.37 19.46
CA TYR A 36 -72.64 -5.37 18.59
C TYR A 36 -71.23 -5.72 19.09
N GLN A 37 -70.97 -7.03 19.14
CA GLN A 37 -69.84 -7.72 19.75
C GLN A 37 -68.56 -7.69 18.89
N ARG A 38 -67.42 -7.68 19.58
CA ARG A 38 -66.09 -8.09 19.12
C ARG A 38 -65.81 -9.50 19.68
N ALA A 39 -65.34 -10.42 18.86
CA ALA A 39 -64.60 -11.64 19.25
C ALA A 39 -63.27 -11.60 18.47
N GLY A 40 -62.08 -11.71 19.08
CA GLY A 40 -61.50 -12.94 19.65
C GLY A 40 -60.86 -13.77 18.50
N ARG A 41 -59.63 -14.30 18.52
CA ARG A 41 -58.80 -14.83 19.62
C ARG A 41 -57.41 -15.31 19.08
N ILE A 42 -56.34 -15.05 19.85
CA ILE A 42 -55.14 -15.86 20.28
C ILE A 42 -54.36 -16.77 19.30
N GLU A 43 -53.02 -16.67 19.31
CA GLU A 43 -51.99 -17.70 19.69
C GLU A 43 -50.56 -17.14 19.45
N THR A 44 -49.82 -16.74 20.50
CA THR A 44 -48.78 -17.46 21.28
C THR A 44 -47.46 -17.77 20.54
N GLN A 45 -46.36 -17.16 21.01
CA GLN A 45 -45.13 -17.89 21.35
C GLN A 45 -44.26 -17.10 22.35
N THR A 46 -43.77 -17.84 23.33
CA THR A 46 -43.01 -17.51 24.54
C THR A 46 -41.53 -17.28 24.27
N SER A 47 -40.89 -16.40 25.05
CA SER A 47 -39.53 -16.58 25.60
C SER A 47 -39.29 -15.57 26.73
N ALA A 48 -38.91 -16.06 27.90
CA ALA A 48 -38.58 -15.27 29.09
C ALA A 48 -37.10 -15.47 29.43
N THR A 49 -36.41 -14.42 29.89
CA THR A 49 -35.40 -14.49 30.97
C THR A 49 -35.08 -13.09 31.53
N GLN A 50 -35.35 -12.95 32.83
CA GLN A 50 -34.75 -12.11 33.90
C GLN A 50 -33.81 -10.93 33.57
N SER A 51 -34.08 -9.75 34.15
CA SER A 51 -33.41 -9.28 35.37
C SER A 51 -33.75 -7.81 35.72
N GLN A 52 -34.11 -7.62 37.00
CA GLN A 52 -33.97 -6.45 37.88
C GLN A 52 -33.71 -5.04 37.29
N ASN A 53 -34.60 -4.08 37.58
CA ASN A 53 -34.28 -3.00 38.52
C ASN A 53 -35.48 -2.13 38.91
N LYS A 54 -35.50 -1.75 40.19
CA LYS A 54 -36.45 -0.83 40.82
C LYS A 54 -36.18 0.60 40.34
N GLY A 55 -37.24 1.34 40.02
CA GLY A 55 -37.17 2.77 39.75
C GLY A 55 -38.57 3.38 39.80
N ALA A 56 -38.94 3.93 40.95
CA ALA A 56 -40.15 4.73 41.11
C ALA A 56 -39.95 6.10 40.45
N VAL A 57 -40.82 6.46 39.51
CA VAL A 57 -40.98 7.86 39.08
C VAL A 57 -42.47 8.16 38.95
N THR A 58 -42.96 8.87 39.96
CA THR A 58 -44.24 9.59 39.96
C THR A 58 -44.23 10.69 38.91
N PHE A 59 -45.17 10.64 37.96
CA PHE A 59 -45.56 11.80 37.15
C PHE A 59 -46.94 12.30 37.55
N HIS A 60 -46.96 13.54 38.03
CA HIS A 60 -48.15 14.35 38.21
C HIS A 60 -48.71 14.76 36.84
N GLY A 61 -49.98 14.46 36.58
CA GLY A 61 -50.70 14.96 35.41
C GLY A 61 -52.20 14.90 35.66
N ARG A 62 -52.75 15.96 36.25
CA ARG A 62 -54.19 16.11 36.49
C ARG A 62 -54.94 16.25 35.17
N MET A 63 -56.04 15.51 35.08
CA MET A 63 -57.19 15.79 34.22
C MET A 63 -57.61 17.26 34.36
N CYS A 64 -57.69 17.96 33.23
CA CYS A 64 -58.55 19.12 33.09
C CYS A 64 -59.64 18.76 32.08
N THR A 65 -60.82 18.47 32.62
CA THR A 65 -62.07 18.29 31.90
C THR A 65 -62.50 19.61 31.27
N HIS A 66 -62.82 19.57 29.98
CA HIS A 66 -63.63 20.57 29.31
C HIS A 66 -65.02 20.63 29.97
N THR A 67 -65.41 21.80 30.46
CA THR A 67 -66.82 22.14 30.70
C THR A 67 -67.23 23.21 29.70
N VAL A 68 -67.92 22.75 28.66
CA VAL A 68 -68.68 23.56 27.71
C VAL A 68 -69.86 24.17 28.48
N SER A 69 -69.91 25.49 28.54
CA SER A 69 -71.05 26.25 29.04
C SER A 69 -72.17 26.23 27.99
N VAL A 70 -73.25 25.50 28.26
CA VAL A 70 -74.51 25.60 27.52
C VAL A 70 -75.47 26.48 28.32
N PRO A 71 -75.93 27.62 27.80
CA PRO A 71 -77.06 28.34 28.36
C PRO A 71 -78.36 27.82 27.74
N TYR A 72 -79.26 27.27 28.56
CA TYR A 72 -80.66 27.09 28.18
C TYR A 72 -81.34 28.48 28.19
N HIS A 73 -81.85 28.92 27.04
CA HIS A 73 -82.83 30.00 26.96
C HIS A 73 -84.21 29.42 26.68
N CYS A 74 -85.17 29.81 27.53
CA CYS A 74 -86.60 29.53 27.39
C CYS A 74 -87.14 30.11 26.08
N VAL A 75 -87.83 29.28 25.31
CA VAL A 75 -88.64 29.70 24.17
C VAL A 75 -90.01 30.15 24.70
N VAL A 76 -90.28 31.46 24.64
CA VAL A 76 -91.64 32.00 24.67
C VAL A 76 -92.06 32.17 23.22
N ALA A 77 -93.01 31.35 22.78
CA ALA A 77 -93.61 31.44 21.45
C ALA A 77 -94.52 32.69 21.39
N LEU A 78 -94.06 33.72 20.69
CA LEU A 78 -94.90 34.80 20.19
C LEU A 78 -94.88 34.73 18.65
N LEU A 79 -96.01 34.34 18.09
CA LEU A 79 -96.29 34.39 16.65
C LEU A 79 -96.25 35.86 16.20
N HIS A 80 -95.14 36.25 15.56
CA HIS A 80 -95.11 37.44 14.71
C HIS A 80 -94.84 37.01 13.27
N LEU A 81 -95.90 37.01 12.47
CA LEU A 81 -95.83 37.14 11.03
C LEU A 81 -95.24 38.52 10.71
N THR A 82 -93.98 38.57 10.28
CA THR A 82 -93.42 39.74 9.59
C THR A 82 -92.96 39.30 8.20
N GLY A 83 -93.60 39.86 7.19
CA GLY A 83 -93.22 39.69 5.79
C GLY A 83 -91.81 40.19 5.56
N LEU A 84 -90.99 39.38 4.87
CA LEU A 84 -89.68 39.75 4.39
C LEU A 84 -89.82 40.88 3.35
N LEU A 85 -89.50 42.11 3.74
CA LEU A 85 -89.15 43.15 2.80
C LEU A 85 -87.83 42.75 2.10
N PRO A 86 -87.73 42.79 0.76
CA PRO A 86 -86.48 42.49 0.06
C PRO A 86 -85.40 43.50 0.46
N SER A 87 -84.20 43.00 0.79
CA SER A 87 -83.05 43.85 1.11
C SER A 87 -82.73 44.78 -0.07
N PRO A 88 -82.50 46.09 0.14
CA PRO A 88 -82.25 47.04 -0.96
C PRO A 88 -80.84 46.94 -1.56
N PHE A 89 -80.00 45.98 -1.11
CA PHE A 89 -78.67 45.76 -1.64
C PHE A 89 -78.65 44.51 -2.53
N PRO A 90 -78.19 44.61 -3.80
CA PRO A 90 -78.01 43.42 -4.63
C PRO A 90 -77.02 42.46 -3.95
N PRO A 91 -77.26 41.13 -3.97
CA PRO A 91 -76.37 40.16 -3.37
C PRO A 91 -74.97 40.30 -3.98
N ARG A 92 -73.98 40.62 -3.14
CA ARG A 92 -72.58 40.70 -3.56
C ARG A 92 -72.01 39.28 -3.62
N CYS A 93 -71.25 39.01 -4.67
CA CYS A 93 -70.58 37.73 -4.87
C CYS A 93 -69.50 37.51 -3.78
N LYS A 94 -69.44 36.31 -3.20
CA LYS A 94 -68.56 35.99 -2.06
C LYS A 94 -67.19 35.54 -2.56
N CYS A 95 -66.27 36.51 -2.76
CA CYS A 95 -64.93 36.23 -3.28
C CYS A 95 -63.81 36.32 -2.23
N ASN A 96 -64.16 36.30 -0.94
CA ASN A 96 -63.22 36.44 0.18
C ASN A 96 -62.27 37.66 0.08
N GLY A 97 -62.70 38.72 -0.60
CA GLY A 97 -61.91 39.94 -0.83
C GLY A 97 -60.79 39.80 -1.86
N HIS A 98 -60.78 38.73 -2.68
CA HIS A 98 -59.79 38.51 -3.74
C HIS A 98 -60.34 38.71 -5.15
N ALA A 99 -61.53 39.29 -5.34
CA ALA A 99 -62.04 39.68 -6.65
C ALA A 99 -62.88 40.95 -6.56
N SER A 100 -62.80 41.80 -7.59
CA SER A 100 -63.61 43.01 -7.73
C SER A 100 -64.93 42.79 -8.46
N GLU A 101 -65.06 41.66 -9.17
CA GLU A 101 -66.22 41.34 -10.01
C GLU A 101 -66.44 39.82 -10.10
N CYS A 102 -67.65 39.43 -10.54
CA CYS A 102 -67.98 38.04 -10.84
C CYS A 102 -68.43 37.89 -12.29
N VAL A 103 -67.98 36.80 -12.89
CA VAL A 103 -68.20 36.45 -14.30
C VAL A 103 -68.97 35.13 -14.38
N LYS A 104 -69.66 34.90 -15.49
CA LYS A 104 -70.30 33.60 -15.75
C LYS A 104 -69.26 32.65 -16.36
N ASN A 105 -69.11 31.45 -15.79
CA ASN A 105 -68.26 30.42 -16.37
C ASN A 105 -68.95 29.71 -17.56
N GLU A 106 -68.27 28.75 -18.20
CA GLU A 106 -68.78 27.97 -19.33
C GLU A 106 -70.11 27.25 -19.07
N ARG A 107 -70.42 26.96 -17.79
CA ARG A 107 -71.69 26.35 -17.36
C ARG A 107 -72.74 27.39 -16.95
N SER A 108 -72.56 28.65 -17.33
CA SER A 108 -73.40 29.79 -16.96
C SER A 108 -73.54 30.04 -15.45
N LYS A 109 -72.65 29.49 -14.62
CA LYS A 109 -72.62 29.71 -13.17
C LYS A 109 -71.79 30.95 -12.86
N LEU A 110 -72.31 31.80 -11.97
CA LEU A 110 -71.58 32.98 -11.49
C LEU A 110 -70.42 32.55 -10.59
N VAL A 111 -69.19 32.95 -10.95
CA VAL A 111 -67.94 32.65 -10.22
C VAL A 111 -67.10 33.92 -10.08
N CYS A 112 -66.24 33.96 -9.08
CA CYS A 112 -65.34 35.10 -8.86
C CYS A 112 -64.24 35.20 -9.93
N ASN A 113 -63.97 36.41 -10.43
CA ASN A 113 -62.78 36.70 -11.25
C ASN A 113 -61.55 36.87 -10.33
N CYS A 114 -61.04 35.74 -9.81
CA CYS A 114 -60.05 35.73 -8.73
C CYS A 114 -58.72 36.42 -9.10
N LYS A 115 -58.24 37.26 -8.17
CA LYS A 115 -56.94 37.95 -8.13
C LYS A 115 -56.11 37.44 -6.94
N HIS A 116 -55.01 38.11 -6.60
CA HIS A 116 -54.18 37.77 -5.43
C HIS A 116 -53.69 36.31 -5.42
N ASN A 117 -53.46 35.74 -6.62
CA ASN A 117 -53.06 34.35 -6.84
C ASN A 117 -53.99 33.29 -6.20
N THR A 118 -55.27 33.60 -6.08
CA THR A 118 -56.31 32.68 -5.61
C THR A 118 -57.09 32.07 -6.78
N GLU A 119 -57.74 30.94 -6.53
CA GLU A 119 -58.65 30.29 -7.47
C GLU A 119 -59.81 29.59 -6.76
N GLY A 120 -60.65 28.89 -7.53
CA GLY A 120 -61.89 28.31 -7.07
C GLY A 120 -63.08 29.28 -7.25
N PRO A 121 -64.32 28.79 -7.11
CA PRO A 121 -65.53 29.57 -7.38
C PRO A 121 -65.64 30.83 -6.49
N ASP A 122 -65.11 30.75 -5.26
CA ASP A 122 -65.17 31.79 -4.24
C ASP A 122 -63.78 32.37 -3.89
N CYS A 123 -62.75 32.08 -4.70
CA CYS A 123 -61.35 32.41 -4.39
C CYS A 123 -60.87 31.84 -3.04
N ASN A 124 -61.27 30.60 -2.73
CA ASN A 124 -61.12 29.96 -1.43
C ASN A 124 -59.90 29.03 -1.33
N VAL A 125 -59.08 28.96 -2.37
CA VAL A 125 -57.82 28.22 -2.41
C VAL A 125 -56.77 29.04 -3.16
N CYS A 126 -55.49 28.74 -2.94
CA CYS A 126 -54.41 29.31 -3.73
C CYS A 126 -54.32 28.62 -5.09
N LYS A 127 -53.87 29.36 -6.12
CA LYS A 127 -53.51 28.79 -7.42
C LYS A 127 -52.41 27.73 -7.27
N PRO A 128 -52.31 26.76 -8.21
CA PRO A 128 -51.16 25.87 -8.31
C PRO A 128 -49.85 26.65 -8.27
N PHE A 129 -48.84 26.13 -7.57
CA PHE A 129 -47.55 26.76 -7.33
C PHE A 129 -47.54 27.96 -6.34
N TYR A 130 -48.69 28.47 -5.89
CA TYR A 130 -48.75 29.59 -4.92
C TYR A 130 -49.02 29.12 -3.47
N ASN A 131 -48.35 28.04 -3.06
CA ASN A 131 -48.58 27.37 -1.78
C ASN A 131 -47.49 27.65 -0.74
N ASP A 132 -46.78 28.80 -0.82
CA ASP A 132 -45.71 29.12 0.12
C ASP A 132 -46.21 29.50 1.53
N ARG A 133 -47.48 29.91 1.65
CA ARG A 133 -48.11 30.22 2.93
C ARG A 133 -49.56 29.75 2.94
N PRO A 134 -50.18 29.55 4.11
CA PRO A 134 -51.56 29.08 4.15
C PRO A 134 -52.51 30.18 3.63
N TRP A 135 -53.53 29.78 2.87
CA TRP A 135 -54.56 30.68 2.35
C TRP A 135 -55.25 31.45 3.49
N ARG A 136 -55.51 32.74 3.28
CA ARG A 136 -56.25 33.61 4.21
C ARG A 136 -57.11 34.59 3.43
N ARG A 137 -58.31 34.88 3.95
CA ARG A 137 -59.20 35.93 3.45
C ARG A 137 -58.51 37.31 3.50
N ALA A 138 -58.74 38.16 2.51
CA ALA A 138 -58.27 39.55 2.53
C ALA A 138 -58.95 40.37 3.66
N THR A 139 -58.19 41.29 4.24
CA THR A 139 -58.67 42.29 5.21
C THR A 139 -58.64 43.69 4.59
N ALA A 140 -59.15 44.69 5.30
CA ALA A 140 -59.10 46.09 4.84
C ALA A 140 -57.64 46.56 4.61
N ASP A 141 -56.71 46.05 5.42
CA ASP A 141 -55.32 46.51 5.43
C ASP A 141 -54.36 45.57 4.66
N ASN A 142 -54.76 44.32 4.37
CA ASN A 142 -53.89 43.34 3.72
C ASN A 142 -54.67 42.42 2.77
N ALA A 143 -54.25 42.38 1.51
CA ALA A 143 -54.83 41.52 0.49
C ALA A 143 -54.69 40.02 0.78
N ASN A 144 -53.75 39.62 1.65
CA ASN A 144 -53.46 38.24 2.02
C ASN A 144 -53.29 37.32 0.80
N GLU A 145 -52.60 37.82 -0.21
CA GLU A 145 -52.40 37.09 -1.46
C GLU A 145 -51.59 35.81 -1.28
N CYS A 146 -51.85 34.82 -2.13
CA CYS A 146 -51.07 33.59 -2.13
C CYS A 146 -49.68 33.86 -2.72
N LEU A 147 -48.64 33.33 -2.07
CA LEU A 147 -47.24 33.57 -2.44
C LEU A 147 -46.70 32.37 -3.23
N PRO A 148 -45.94 32.60 -4.31
CA PRO A 148 -45.35 31.54 -5.12
C PRO A 148 -44.31 30.77 -4.32
N CYS A 149 -44.24 29.47 -4.53
CA CYS A 149 -43.16 28.64 -4.01
C CYS A 149 -41.83 28.99 -4.70
N ASN A 150 -40.73 28.87 -3.97
CA ASN A 150 -39.40 29.06 -4.53
C ASN A 150 -38.74 27.70 -4.82
N CYS A 151 -38.92 27.18 -6.04
CA CYS A 151 -38.31 25.90 -6.45
C CYS A 151 -37.02 26.06 -7.25
N ASN A 152 -36.36 27.23 -7.20
CA ASN A 152 -35.14 27.53 -7.96
C ASN A 152 -35.24 27.25 -9.49
N GLY A 153 -36.44 27.33 -10.05
CA GLY A 153 -36.72 26.98 -11.45
C GLY A 153 -36.59 25.49 -11.79
N LYS A 154 -36.49 24.61 -10.78
CA LYS A 154 -36.35 23.15 -10.94
C LYS A 154 -37.66 22.39 -10.75
N SER A 155 -38.74 23.07 -10.39
CA SER A 155 -40.09 22.51 -10.37
C SER A 155 -41.14 23.59 -10.61
N GLY A 156 -42.24 23.22 -11.27
CA GLY A 156 -43.45 24.03 -11.42
C GLY A 156 -44.57 23.61 -10.46
N GLU A 157 -44.32 22.69 -9.54
CA GLU A 157 -45.32 22.14 -8.63
C GLU A 157 -44.83 22.17 -7.18
N CYS A 158 -45.70 22.59 -6.27
CA CYS A 158 -45.41 22.59 -4.83
C CYS A 158 -46.67 22.41 -3.99
N TYR A 159 -46.49 21.97 -2.75
CA TYR A 159 -47.54 21.90 -1.74
C TYR A 159 -47.13 22.67 -0.49
N PHE A 160 -48.12 22.98 0.35
CA PHE A 160 -47.89 23.66 1.63
C PHE A 160 -47.50 22.64 2.71
N ASP A 161 -46.35 22.87 3.34
CA ASP A 161 -45.83 22.15 4.49
C ASP A 161 -45.91 23.05 5.74
N SER A 162 -46.76 22.64 6.69
CA SER A 162 -46.99 23.39 7.92
C SER A 162 -45.79 23.39 8.88
N GLU A 163 -44.96 22.35 8.85
CA GLU A 163 -43.78 22.27 9.72
C GLU A 163 -42.68 23.19 9.19
N LEU A 164 -42.45 23.17 7.88
CA LEU A 164 -41.51 24.08 7.22
C LEU A 164 -41.92 25.54 7.45
N TYR A 165 -43.21 25.85 7.28
CA TYR A 165 -43.73 27.19 7.50
C TYR A 165 -43.52 27.67 8.94
N ARG A 166 -43.75 26.80 9.93
CA ARG A 166 -43.51 27.12 11.35
C ARG A 166 -42.03 27.37 11.65
N ALA A 167 -41.13 26.68 10.93
CA ALA A 167 -39.70 26.80 11.14
C ALA A 167 -39.08 28.03 10.45
N THR A 168 -39.49 28.36 9.22
CA THR A 168 -38.81 29.35 8.37
C THR A 168 -39.66 30.56 8.00
N GLY A 169 -40.97 30.51 8.23
CA GLY A 169 -41.93 31.49 7.71
C GLY A 169 -42.36 31.23 6.26
N HIS A 170 -41.79 30.20 5.61
CA HIS A 170 -42.07 29.74 4.25
C HIS A 170 -42.42 28.26 4.27
N GLY A 171 -43.53 27.89 3.65
CA GLY A 171 -44.12 26.55 3.71
C GLY A 171 -44.14 25.86 2.36
N GLY A 172 -43.65 26.49 1.29
CA GLY A 172 -43.63 25.87 -0.03
C GLY A 172 -42.66 24.70 -0.06
N HIS A 173 -43.15 23.50 -0.36
CA HIS A 173 -42.33 22.31 -0.58
C HIS A 173 -42.55 21.81 -2.02
N CYS A 174 -41.50 21.87 -2.81
CA CYS A 174 -41.49 21.54 -4.23
C CYS A 174 -41.64 20.04 -4.47
N ARG A 175 -42.26 19.66 -5.59
CA ARG A 175 -42.41 18.26 -6.01
C ARG A 175 -41.63 18.01 -7.29
N ASN A 176 -41.17 16.77 -7.49
CA ASN A 176 -40.53 16.34 -8.74
C ASN A 176 -39.39 17.28 -9.19
N CYS A 177 -38.46 17.58 -8.29
CA CYS A 177 -37.31 18.43 -8.58
C CYS A 177 -36.51 17.88 -9.78
N ALA A 178 -36.32 18.71 -10.81
CA ALA A 178 -35.56 18.38 -12.01
C ALA A 178 -34.03 18.50 -11.78
N ASP A 179 -33.24 18.15 -12.80
CA ASP A 179 -31.77 18.33 -12.82
C ASP A 179 -31.01 17.68 -11.65
N ASN A 180 -31.51 16.54 -11.15
CA ASN A 180 -30.95 15.79 -10.03
C ASN A 180 -30.83 16.63 -8.74
N THR A 181 -31.79 17.54 -8.52
CA THR A 181 -31.89 18.34 -7.30
C THR A 181 -32.85 17.72 -6.29
N ASP A 182 -32.65 18.09 -5.03
CA ASP A 182 -33.44 17.65 -3.87
C ASP A 182 -33.59 18.81 -2.88
N GLY A 183 -34.44 18.62 -1.89
CA GLY A 183 -34.74 19.57 -0.83
C GLY A 183 -36.09 20.28 -1.04
N PRO A 184 -36.61 20.94 0.01
CA PRO A 184 -37.91 21.61 -0.05
C PRO A 184 -38.03 22.64 -1.17
N ASN A 185 -36.91 23.25 -1.59
CA ASN A 185 -36.83 24.25 -2.64
C ASN A 185 -36.01 23.77 -3.85
N CYS A 186 -35.72 22.47 -3.96
CA CYS A 186 -34.79 21.92 -4.95
C CYS A 186 -33.39 22.57 -4.89
N GLU A 187 -32.94 22.94 -3.69
CA GLU A 187 -31.75 23.77 -3.45
C GLU A 187 -30.44 22.97 -3.30
N ARG A 188 -30.51 21.66 -3.08
CA ARG A 188 -29.35 20.77 -2.98
C ARG A 188 -29.40 19.70 -4.07
N CYS A 189 -28.31 18.95 -4.22
CA CYS A 189 -28.29 17.82 -5.13
C CYS A 189 -28.87 16.58 -4.45
N LEU A 190 -29.39 15.64 -5.24
CA LEU A 190 -29.73 14.30 -4.79
C LEU A 190 -28.51 13.58 -4.18
N ASP A 191 -28.76 12.57 -3.36
CA ASP A 191 -27.71 11.67 -2.90
C ASP A 191 -26.99 11.00 -4.09
N ASN A 192 -25.68 10.85 -3.95
CA ASN A 192 -24.72 10.44 -4.96
C ASN A 192 -24.51 11.44 -6.10
N TYR A 193 -24.89 12.70 -5.90
CA TYR A 193 -24.56 13.83 -6.77
C TYR A 193 -23.83 14.93 -6.01
N TYR A 194 -23.10 15.76 -6.74
CA TYR A 194 -22.42 16.94 -6.22
C TYR A 194 -22.65 18.14 -7.15
N ARG A 195 -22.52 19.34 -6.60
CA ARG A 195 -22.70 20.57 -7.38
C ARG A 195 -21.43 20.87 -8.17
N ASP A 196 -21.57 21.16 -9.45
CA ASP A 196 -20.44 21.53 -10.31
C ASP A 196 -19.81 22.87 -9.88
N PRO A 197 -18.58 23.20 -10.32
CA PRO A 197 -17.92 24.45 -9.96
C PRO A 197 -18.69 25.72 -10.34
N SER A 198 -19.52 25.69 -11.39
CA SER A 198 -20.36 26.83 -11.77
C SER A 198 -21.57 27.04 -10.86
N GLY A 199 -21.87 26.05 -10.00
CA GLY A 199 -22.98 26.11 -9.06
C GLY A 199 -24.34 25.78 -9.67
N GLN A 200 -24.43 25.48 -10.97
CA GLN A 200 -25.71 25.39 -11.68
C GLN A 200 -26.23 23.96 -11.84
N ARG A 201 -25.35 22.97 -11.85
CA ARG A 201 -25.69 21.58 -12.19
C ARG A 201 -25.31 20.60 -11.09
N CYS A 202 -26.14 19.59 -10.91
CA CYS A 202 -25.82 18.44 -10.09
C CYS A 202 -25.26 17.33 -10.99
N LEU A 203 -24.00 16.96 -10.74
CA LEU A 203 -23.25 15.93 -11.46
C LEU A 203 -23.20 14.66 -10.62
N SER A 204 -23.28 13.50 -11.29
CA SER A 204 -23.17 12.20 -10.61
C SER A 204 -21.77 12.00 -10.03
N CYS A 205 -21.70 11.49 -8.81
CA CYS A 205 -20.46 11.12 -8.16
C CYS A 205 -19.76 9.96 -8.88
N SER A 206 -20.51 8.94 -9.32
CA SER A 206 -19.96 7.74 -9.99
C SER A 206 -18.81 7.05 -9.22
N CYS A 207 -18.90 7.02 -7.88
CA CYS A 207 -17.94 6.32 -7.03
C CYS A 207 -18.05 4.80 -7.21
N ASN A 208 -16.92 4.10 -7.28
CA ASN A 208 -16.89 2.65 -7.40
C ASN A 208 -17.47 2.00 -6.12
N PRO A 209 -18.56 1.21 -6.20
CA PRO A 209 -19.22 0.68 -5.01
C PRO A 209 -18.36 -0.35 -4.24
N VAL A 210 -17.39 -0.97 -4.90
CA VAL A 210 -16.46 -1.92 -4.27
C VAL A 210 -15.28 -1.18 -3.63
N GLY A 211 -14.70 -0.21 -4.34
CA GLY A 211 -13.48 0.49 -3.93
C GLY A 211 -13.68 1.73 -3.07
N SER A 212 -14.88 2.32 -3.05
CA SER A 212 -15.21 3.47 -2.21
C SER A 212 -15.81 3.06 -0.86
N LEU A 213 -15.62 3.90 0.15
CA LEU A 213 -16.27 3.78 1.47
C LEU A 213 -17.77 4.15 1.41
N SER A 214 -18.13 5.03 0.48
CA SER A 214 -19.51 5.48 0.21
C SER A 214 -19.66 5.78 -1.28
N THR A 215 -20.89 5.71 -1.78
CA THR A 215 -21.23 6.13 -3.16
C THR A 215 -21.35 7.65 -3.30
N GLN A 216 -21.43 8.38 -2.17
CA GLN A 216 -21.39 9.85 -2.13
C GLN A 216 -19.95 10.36 -2.20
N CYS A 217 -19.75 11.41 -3.00
CA CYS A 217 -18.50 12.13 -3.18
C CYS A 217 -18.51 13.50 -2.48
N ASP A 218 -17.33 14.12 -2.38
CA ASP A 218 -17.21 15.48 -1.88
C ASP A 218 -17.69 16.54 -2.90
N ASN A 219 -17.62 17.81 -2.51
CA ASN A 219 -18.02 18.95 -3.36
C ASN A 219 -17.17 19.12 -4.62
N THR A 220 -16.07 18.38 -4.77
CA THR A 220 -15.22 18.37 -5.98
C THR A 220 -15.49 17.16 -6.87
N GLY A 221 -16.36 16.24 -6.43
CA GLY A 221 -16.63 15.00 -7.14
C GLY A 221 -15.68 13.86 -6.81
N ARG A 222 -14.83 14.00 -5.79
CA ARG A 222 -13.86 12.97 -5.37
C ARG A 222 -14.48 12.06 -4.32
N CYS A 223 -14.29 10.76 -4.52
CA CYS A 223 -14.81 9.70 -3.67
C CYS A 223 -13.83 9.38 -2.54
N SER A 224 -14.37 8.95 -1.40
CA SER A 224 -13.55 8.44 -0.29
C SER A 224 -13.19 6.98 -0.53
N CYS A 225 -11.90 6.68 -0.75
CA CYS A 225 -11.46 5.33 -1.13
C CYS A 225 -11.12 4.44 0.06
N LYS A 226 -11.28 3.13 -0.13
CA LYS A 226 -10.85 2.09 0.81
C LYS A 226 -9.32 1.95 0.83
N PRO A 227 -8.74 1.29 1.85
CA PRO A 227 -7.30 1.06 1.93
C PRO A 227 -6.71 0.42 0.67
N GLY A 228 -5.57 0.95 0.21
CA GLY A 228 -4.88 0.47 -1.01
C GLY A 228 -5.58 0.82 -2.33
N VAL A 229 -6.71 1.54 -2.31
CA VAL A 229 -7.45 1.98 -3.51
C VAL A 229 -7.16 3.45 -3.81
N THR A 230 -7.17 3.85 -5.09
CA THR A 230 -6.90 5.21 -5.55
C THR A 230 -7.75 5.59 -6.78
N GLY A 231 -7.55 6.81 -7.27
CA GLY A 231 -8.34 7.47 -8.31
C GLY A 231 -9.53 8.24 -7.73
N ASP A 232 -9.97 9.29 -8.43
CA ASP A 232 -11.09 10.13 -7.95
C ASP A 232 -12.39 9.36 -7.77
N LYS A 233 -12.53 8.21 -8.46
CA LYS A 233 -13.68 7.30 -8.39
C LYS A 233 -13.38 5.99 -7.65
N CYS A 234 -12.20 5.86 -7.03
CA CYS A 234 -11.74 4.65 -6.32
C CYS A 234 -11.82 3.37 -7.16
N ASP A 235 -11.40 3.48 -8.42
CA ASP A 235 -11.57 2.45 -9.45
C ASP A 235 -10.33 1.58 -9.69
N ARG A 236 -9.20 1.91 -9.04
CA ARG A 236 -7.92 1.21 -9.25
C ARG A 236 -7.13 1.07 -7.95
N CYS A 237 -6.21 0.12 -7.92
CA CYS A 237 -5.29 -0.07 -6.79
C CYS A 237 -4.14 0.94 -6.82
N GLN A 238 -3.63 1.30 -5.64
CA GLN A 238 -2.41 2.07 -5.47
C GLN A 238 -1.18 1.23 -5.91
N PRO A 239 -0.07 1.86 -6.32
CA PRO A 239 1.20 1.17 -6.49
C PRO A 239 1.55 0.38 -5.22
N GLY A 240 2.04 -0.86 -5.38
CA GLY A 240 2.28 -1.76 -4.24
C GLY A 240 1.02 -2.53 -3.76
N TYR A 241 -0.11 -2.38 -4.45
CA TYR A 241 -1.33 -3.15 -4.21
C TYR A 241 -1.89 -3.75 -5.51
N HIS A 242 -2.63 -4.84 -5.38
CA HIS A 242 -3.29 -5.52 -6.48
C HIS A 242 -4.68 -6.01 -6.08
N THR A 243 -5.49 -6.37 -7.08
CA THR A 243 -6.80 -7.01 -6.91
C THR A 243 -7.76 -6.24 -5.97
N LEU A 244 -8.65 -5.46 -6.56
CA LEU A 244 -9.69 -4.74 -5.81
C LEU A 244 -10.72 -5.71 -5.22
N THR A 245 -10.91 -5.66 -3.89
CA THR A 245 -11.88 -6.47 -3.15
C THR A 245 -12.81 -5.58 -2.32
N ALA A 246 -13.83 -6.17 -1.69
CA ALA A 246 -14.73 -5.46 -0.79
C ALA A 246 -14.02 -4.80 0.42
N ALA A 247 -12.82 -5.25 0.79
CA ALA A 247 -12.02 -4.67 1.88
C ALA A 247 -11.02 -3.60 1.40
N GLY A 248 -10.93 -3.34 0.09
CA GLY A 248 -9.86 -2.56 -0.54
C GLY A 248 -8.97 -3.42 -1.42
N CYS A 249 -7.77 -2.94 -1.76
CA CYS A 249 -6.80 -3.71 -2.53
C CYS A 249 -5.87 -4.52 -1.61
N ARG A 250 -5.38 -5.67 -2.11
CA ARG A 250 -4.42 -6.50 -1.39
C ARG A 250 -3.00 -5.98 -1.59
N PRO A 251 -2.16 -5.91 -0.55
CA PRO A 251 -0.78 -5.47 -0.71
C PRO A 251 0.04 -6.51 -1.48
N CYS A 252 0.97 -6.06 -2.32
CA CYS A 252 1.97 -6.91 -2.94
C CYS A 252 2.81 -7.60 -1.85
N SER A 253 3.14 -8.88 -2.03
CA SER A 253 3.96 -9.66 -1.09
C SER A 253 5.30 -10.06 -1.71
N CYS A 254 5.96 -9.11 -2.38
CA CYS A 254 7.20 -9.35 -3.10
C CYS A 254 8.39 -9.47 -2.15
N ASN A 255 9.25 -10.46 -2.40
CA ASN A 255 10.49 -10.62 -1.66
C ASN A 255 11.48 -9.51 -2.08
N PRO A 256 11.95 -8.64 -1.16
CA PRO A 256 12.83 -7.52 -1.50
C PRO A 256 14.19 -7.98 -2.01
N ALA A 257 14.64 -9.20 -1.65
CA ALA A 257 15.90 -9.72 -2.16
C ALA A 257 15.83 -10.05 -3.65
N GLY A 258 14.63 -10.45 -4.12
CA GLY A 258 14.44 -11.00 -5.45
C GLY A 258 13.62 -10.16 -6.42
N SER A 259 13.12 -8.99 -6.00
CA SER A 259 12.24 -8.15 -6.82
C SER A 259 12.63 -6.68 -6.74
N THR A 260 12.06 -5.89 -7.65
CA THR A 260 12.05 -4.41 -7.55
C THR A 260 11.01 -3.89 -6.54
N GLN A 261 10.35 -4.79 -5.79
CA GLN A 261 9.24 -4.53 -4.87
C GLN A 261 7.94 -4.03 -5.53
N GLU A 262 7.90 -3.95 -6.85
CA GLU A 262 6.70 -3.64 -7.62
C GLU A 262 5.99 -4.93 -8.04
N CYS A 263 4.66 -4.93 -8.00
CA CYS A 263 3.84 -6.00 -8.55
C CYS A 263 2.80 -5.48 -9.53
N ASP A 264 2.41 -6.35 -10.45
CA ASP A 264 1.35 -6.07 -11.41
C ASP A 264 0.01 -5.85 -10.68
N VAL A 265 -0.64 -4.73 -10.95
CA VAL A 265 -1.85 -4.28 -10.21
C VAL A 265 -3.07 -5.18 -10.45
N GLN A 266 -3.09 -5.98 -11.51
CA GLN A 266 -4.19 -6.88 -11.83
C GLN A 266 -3.98 -8.27 -11.23
N THR A 267 -2.80 -8.85 -11.45
CA THR A 267 -2.45 -10.23 -11.13
C THR A 267 -1.78 -10.36 -9.75
N GLY A 268 -1.14 -9.31 -9.25
CA GLY A 268 -0.32 -9.35 -8.05
C GLY A 268 1.06 -9.97 -8.22
N ARG A 269 1.44 -10.35 -9.46
CA ARG A 269 2.74 -10.98 -9.72
C ARG A 269 3.85 -9.95 -9.60
N CYS A 270 4.88 -10.29 -8.84
CA CYS A 270 6.03 -9.42 -8.61
C CYS A 270 6.96 -9.35 -9.81
N GLN A 271 7.59 -8.20 -10.00
CA GLN A 271 8.65 -8.03 -10.99
C GLN A 271 9.98 -8.55 -10.43
N CYS A 272 10.37 -9.75 -10.85
CA CYS A 272 11.57 -10.40 -10.35
C CYS A 272 12.84 -9.86 -11.00
N LYS A 273 13.93 -9.84 -10.22
CA LYS A 273 15.29 -9.64 -10.72
C LYS A 273 15.67 -10.75 -11.71
N GLU A 274 16.69 -10.50 -12.52
CA GLU A 274 17.05 -11.32 -13.68
C GLU A 274 17.17 -12.82 -13.38
N ASN A 275 17.80 -13.20 -12.27
CA ASN A 275 18.09 -14.60 -11.93
C ASN A 275 17.11 -15.21 -10.90
N VAL A 276 15.97 -14.56 -10.71
CA VAL A 276 14.97 -14.92 -9.68
C VAL A 276 13.65 -15.31 -10.35
N ASP A 277 12.92 -16.23 -9.73
CA ASP A 277 11.61 -16.69 -10.16
C ASP A 277 10.66 -16.84 -8.95
N GLY A 278 9.39 -17.15 -9.22
CA GLY A 278 8.33 -17.28 -8.24
C GLY A 278 7.29 -16.16 -8.39
N PHE A 279 6.10 -16.38 -7.85
CA PHE A 279 5.03 -15.37 -7.86
C PHE A 279 5.44 -14.13 -7.04
N ASN A 280 6.16 -14.37 -5.94
CA ASN A 280 6.68 -13.36 -5.02
C ASN A 280 8.19 -13.10 -5.20
N CYS A 281 8.83 -13.67 -6.24
CA CYS A 281 10.28 -13.58 -6.47
C CYS A 281 11.12 -14.09 -5.28
N ASP A 282 10.69 -15.23 -4.73
CA ASP A 282 11.20 -15.80 -3.48
C ASP A 282 12.15 -16.98 -3.68
N ARG A 283 12.45 -17.36 -4.93
CA ARG A 283 13.35 -18.46 -5.26
C ARG A 283 14.25 -18.12 -6.45
N CYS A 284 15.43 -18.71 -6.48
CA CYS A 284 16.31 -18.59 -7.63
C CYS A 284 15.80 -19.41 -8.82
N LYS A 285 16.14 -18.97 -10.03
CA LYS A 285 15.98 -19.79 -11.24
C LYS A 285 16.90 -21.02 -11.16
N LEU A 286 16.58 -22.07 -11.93
CA LEU A 286 17.47 -23.21 -12.08
C LEU A 286 18.84 -22.76 -12.59
N GLY A 287 19.93 -23.31 -12.04
CA GLY A 287 21.29 -22.85 -12.33
C GLY A 287 21.75 -21.67 -11.48
N TYR A 288 20.97 -21.21 -10.49
CA TYR A 288 21.32 -20.10 -9.61
C TYR A 288 20.97 -20.40 -8.14
N PHE A 289 21.68 -19.77 -7.21
CA PHE A 289 21.52 -19.91 -5.77
C PHE A 289 21.78 -18.59 -5.04
N ASN A 290 21.71 -18.60 -3.70
CA ASN A 290 22.02 -17.44 -2.84
C ASN A 290 21.22 -16.18 -3.19
N LEU A 291 19.91 -16.20 -2.90
CA LEU A 291 19.05 -15.03 -3.04
C LEU A 291 19.46 -13.93 -2.05
N ASP A 292 20.10 -12.88 -2.55
CA ASP A 292 20.73 -11.82 -1.75
C ASP A 292 20.18 -10.43 -2.14
N PRO A 293 19.70 -9.61 -1.19
CA PRO A 293 19.27 -8.24 -1.47
C PRO A 293 20.36 -7.36 -2.08
N GLN A 294 21.63 -7.59 -1.76
CA GLN A 294 22.77 -6.84 -2.30
C GLN A 294 23.17 -7.28 -3.71
N ASN A 295 22.63 -8.41 -4.20
CA ASN A 295 22.87 -8.86 -5.55
C ASN A 295 21.87 -8.17 -6.51
N PRO A 296 22.33 -7.35 -7.48
CA PRO A 296 21.43 -6.67 -8.43
C PRO A 296 20.65 -7.66 -9.31
N GLN A 297 21.23 -8.83 -9.59
CA GLN A 297 20.56 -9.91 -10.32
C GLN A 297 19.77 -10.87 -9.41
N GLY A 298 19.85 -10.68 -8.10
CA GLY A 298 19.13 -11.43 -7.06
C GLY A 298 19.82 -12.73 -6.66
N CYS A 299 20.10 -13.62 -7.62
CA CYS A 299 20.79 -14.89 -7.37
C CYS A 299 22.10 -15.01 -8.15
N THR A 300 23.03 -15.77 -7.59
CA THR A 300 24.37 -16.07 -8.13
C THR A 300 24.33 -17.34 -8.96
N PRO A 301 24.94 -17.40 -10.15
CA PRO A 301 25.00 -18.63 -10.95
C PRO A 301 25.77 -19.76 -10.25
N CYS A 302 25.29 -20.99 -10.40
CA CYS A 302 26.01 -22.19 -9.99
C CYS A 302 27.25 -22.37 -10.88
N PHE A 303 28.39 -22.65 -10.26
CA PHE A 303 29.60 -23.02 -10.97
C PHE A 303 29.71 -24.53 -11.12
N CYS A 304 29.67 -25.30 -10.03
CA CYS A 304 29.66 -26.78 -10.01
C CYS A 304 30.60 -27.46 -11.03
N PHE A 305 31.73 -26.82 -11.35
CA PHE A 305 32.65 -27.19 -12.44
C PHE A 305 31.97 -27.49 -13.79
N GLN A 306 30.77 -26.91 -14.03
CA GLN A 306 29.88 -27.14 -15.17
C GLN A 306 29.29 -28.56 -15.27
N HIS A 307 29.34 -29.35 -14.19
CA HIS A 307 28.79 -30.71 -14.15
C HIS A 307 27.39 -30.76 -13.54
N SER A 308 26.92 -29.69 -12.89
CA SER A 308 25.55 -29.60 -12.34
C SER A 308 25.00 -28.18 -12.45
N THR A 309 23.68 -28.06 -12.57
CA THR A 309 22.93 -26.81 -12.50
C THR A 309 22.08 -26.70 -11.24
N VAL A 310 22.16 -27.71 -10.36
CA VAL A 310 21.41 -27.75 -9.10
C VAL A 310 22.38 -27.49 -7.96
N CYS A 311 22.31 -26.30 -7.39
CA CYS A 311 23.13 -25.91 -6.26
C CYS A 311 22.33 -25.09 -5.22
N GLU A 312 22.81 -25.12 -3.99
CA GLU A 312 22.27 -24.38 -2.85
C GLU A 312 23.40 -23.67 -2.08
N SER A 313 23.05 -22.77 -1.17
CA SER A 313 24.03 -22.18 -0.25
C SER A 313 24.54 -23.23 0.73
N ALA A 314 25.86 -23.38 0.85
CA ALA A 314 26.49 -24.32 1.75
C ALA A 314 26.38 -23.90 3.22
N ASP A 315 26.07 -24.86 4.09
CA ASP A 315 26.09 -24.67 5.54
C ASP A 315 27.51 -24.80 6.11
N GLY A 316 27.76 -24.16 7.26
CA GLY A 316 29.03 -24.28 8.01
C GLY A 316 30.21 -23.51 7.42
N TYR A 317 29.98 -22.72 6.38
CA TYR A 317 30.95 -21.74 5.87
C TYR A 317 30.71 -20.37 6.50
N HIS A 318 31.81 -19.70 6.84
CA HIS A 318 31.78 -18.41 7.49
C HIS A 318 32.73 -17.43 6.82
N ILE A 319 32.41 -16.14 6.92
CA ILE A 319 33.18 -15.05 6.34
C ILE A 319 34.59 -15.06 6.91
N HIS A 320 35.59 -15.05 6.03
CA HIS A 320 37.00 -14.98 6.37
C HIS A 320 37.68 -13.89 5.54
N LYS A 321 38.79 -13.36 6.02
CA LYS A 321 39.61 -12.40 5.28
C LYS A 321 41.05 -12.86 5.27
N ILE A 322 41.63 -12.95 4.08
CA ILE A 322 43.07 -13.09 3.91
C ILE A 322 43.63 -11.68 3.97
N THR A 323 44.59 -11.41 4.86
CA THR A 323 45.05 -10.03 5.12
C THR A 323 46.57 -9.91 5.09
N SER A 324 47.03 -8.73 4.68
CA SER A 324 48.38 -8.22 4.90
C SER A 324 48.29 -6.83 5.53
N THR A 325 48.80 -6.71 6.76
CA THR A 325 48.78 -5.46 7.54
C THR A 325 50.16 -4.84 7.67
N PHE A 326 51.22 -5.58 7.31
CA PHE A 326 52.61 -5.12 7.32
C PHE A 326 53.08 -4.62 8.69
N ASP A 327 52.50 -5.15 9.78
CA ASP A 327 52.82 -4.76 11.16
C ASP A 327 54.26 -5.14 11.56
N ARG A 328 54.86 -6.14 10.90
CA ARG A 328 56.15 -6.73 11.31
C ARG A 328 57.20 -6.78 10.20
N ASP A 329 56.79 -7.00 8.96
CA ASP A 329 57.64 -7.18 7.79
C ASP A 329 56.83 -6.97 6.50
N GLU A 330 57.44 -7.20 5.34
CA GLU A 330 56.82 -7.15 4.02
C GLU A 330 55.87 -8.32 3.72
N GLU A 331 55.73 -9.31 4.63
CA GLU A 331 54.85 -10.47 4.55
C GLU A 331 54.96 -11.29 3.24
N GLY A 332 56.14 -11.29 2.61
CA GLY A 332 56.41 -12.01 1.37
C GLY A 332 55.97 -11.31 0.09
N TRP A 333 55.51 -10.06 0.17
CA TRP A 333 55.23 -9.23 -1.00
C TRP A 333 56.53 -8.93 -1.76
N LYS A 334 56.43 -8.86 -3.10
CA LYS A 334 57.58 -8.60 -3.97
C LYS A 334 57.24 -7.52 -4.99
N GLY A 335 58.26 -6.82 -5.47
CA GLY A 335 58.14 -5.97 -6.65
C GLY A 335 58.45 -6.77 -7.90
N GLN A 336 57.75 -6.49 -9.00
CA GLN A 336 58.05 -7.09 -10.30
C GLN A 336 57.86 -6.07 -11.43
N GLN A 337 58.81 -6.01 -12.36
CA GLN A 337 58.69 -5.21 -13.58
C GLN A 337 57.97 -6.00 -14.68
N ARG A 338 57.55 -5.33 -15.75
CA ARG A 338 56.87 -5.98 -16.90
C ARG A 338 57.69 -7.10 -17.57
N ASP A 339 59.02 -7.03 -17.52
CA ASP A 339 59.91 -8.07 -18.05
C ASP A 339 60.02 -9.30 -17.15
N GLY A 340 59.35 -9.30 -16.01
CA GLY A 340 59.34 -10.37 -15.02
C GLY A 340 60.44 -10.26 -13.97
N SER A 341 61.35 -9.29 -14.07
CA SER A 341 62.44 -9.09 -13.11
C SER A 341 61.91 -8.66 -11.74
N SER A 342 62.44 -9.27 -10.68
CA SER A 342 62.04 -8.95 -9.30
C SER A 342 62.75 -7.70 -8.79
N VAL A 343 62.00 -6.84 -8.11
CA VAL A 343 62.47 -5.62 -7.44
C VAL A 343 62.17 -5.78 -5.94
N PRO A 344 63.12 -5.48 -5.05
CA PRO A 344 62.87 -5.54 -3.61
C PRO A 344 61.85 -4.48 -3.18
N VAL A 345 60.89 -4.88 -2.35
CA VAL A 345 59.98 -3.96 -1.67
C VAL A 345 60.67 -3.37 -0.44
N GLN A 346 60.38 -2.10 -0.12
CA GLN A 346 60.89 -1.46 1.09
C GLN A 346 59.79 -1.42 2.14
N TRP A 347 59.99 -2.10 3.26
CA TRP A 347 59.09 -2.08 4.41
C TRP A 347 59.48 -0.99 5.41
N SER A 348 58.49 -0.28 5.93
CA SER A 348 58.67 0.76 6.94
C SER A 348 58.10 0.31 8.30
N PRO A 349 58.93 0.18 9.36
CA PRO A 349 58.45 -0.17 10.69
C PRO A 349 57.57 0.92 11.33
N THR A 350 57.78 2.18 10.95
CA THR A 350 57.08 3.33 11.54
C THR A 350 55.69 3.50 10.97
N SER A 351 55.57 3.44 9.63
CA SER A 351 54.28 3.60 8.94
C SER A 351 53.55 2.27 8.70
N ARG A 352 54.22 1.13 8.92
CA ARG A 352 53.65 -0.22 8.73
C ARG A 352 53.06 -0.41 7.34
N GLU A 353 53.82 0.00 6.34
CA GLU A 353 53.44 -0.09 4.93
C GLU A 353 54.66 -0.54 4.13
N ILE A 354 54.41 -1.07 2.93
CA ILE A 354 55.47 -1.39 1.97
C ILE A 354 55.47 -0.36 0.84
N SER A 355 56.63 -0.14 0.23
CA SER A 355 56.78 0.78 -0.88
C SER A 355 57.64 0.26 -2.00
N LEU A 356 57.33 0.72 -3.21
CA LEU A 356 58.14 0.54 -4.41
C LEU A 356 58.50 1.92 -4.93
N ILE A 357 59.79 2.14 -5.19
CA ILE A 357 60.34 3.43 -5.58
C ILE A 357 60.92 3.32 -6.98
N SER A 358 60.51 4.22 -7.86
CA SER A 358 61.09 4.39 -9.19
C SER A 358 60.86 5.83 -9.67
N GLU A 359 61.90 6.44 -10.24
CA GLU A 359 61.82 7.76 -10.86
C GLU A 359 61.32 7.69 -12.31
N ASP A 360 61.31 6.50 -12.92
CA ASP A 360 60.82 6.27 -14.27
C ASP A 360 59.33 5.91 -14.28
N TYR A 361 58.69 6.07 -15.44
CA TYR A 361 57.29 5.68 -15.67
C TYR A 361 57.13 4.21 -16.07
N PHE A 362 58.18 3.39 -15.97
CA PHE A 362 58.08 1.97 -16.28
C PHE A 362 57.19 1.27 -15.25
N PRO A 363 56.26 0.39 -15.69
CA PRO A 363 55.32 -0.24 -14.78
C PRO A 363 56.04 -1.24 -13.87
N ILE A 364 55.93 -1.01 -12.56
CA ILE A 364 56.39 -1.91 -11.51
C ILE A 364 55.16 -2.28 -10.68
N TYR A 365 54.98 -3.57 -10.42
CA TYR A 365 53.86 -4.12 -9.69
C TYR A 365 54.27 -4.61 -8.32
N PHE A 366 53.43 -4.36 -7.31
CA PHE A 366 53.39 -5.15 -6.10
C PHE A 366 52.74 -6.50 -6.42
N VAL A 367 53.46 -7.59 -6.17
CA VAL A 367 53.01 -8.96 -6.41
C VAL A 367 52.66 -9.60 -5.07
N ALA A 368 51.44 -10.10 -4.97
CA ALA A 368 50.92 -10.68 -3.74
C ALA A 368 51.61 -12.03 -3.40
N PRO A 369 51.79 -12.35 -2.10
CA PRO A 369 52.35 -13.61 -1.64
C PRO A 369 51.37 -14.79 -1.81
N GLU A 370 51.89 -16.02 -1.67
CA GLU A 370 51.15 -17.28 -1.90
C GLU A 370 49.81 -17.38 -1.15
N LYS A 371 49.67 -16.75 0.01
CA LYS A 371 48.40 -16.74 0.76
C LYS A 371 47.22 -16.11 0.01
N PHE A 372 47.47 -15.23 -0.96
CA PHE A 372 46.44 -14.63 -1.83
C PHE A 372 46.26 -15.40 -3.15
N LEU A 373 47.10 -16.39 -3.42
CA LEU A 373 47.14 -17.15 -4.67
C LEU A 373 46.45 -18.51 -4.50
N GLY A 374 46.50 -19.35 -5.54
CA GLY A 374 45.92 -20.68 -5.55
C GLY A 374 44.40 -20.68 -5.70
N ASN A 375 43.71 -21.53 -4.94
CA ASN A 375 42.27 -21.66 -5.00
C ASN A 375 41.55 -20.58 -4.18
N GLN A 376 41.08 -19.55 -4.88
CA GLN A 376 40.31 -18.42 -4.38
C GLN A 376 38.85 -18.45 -4.86
N LEU A 377 38.32 -19.62 -5.21
CA LEU A 377 36.94 -19.77 -5.71
C LEU A 377 35.90 -19.19 -4.76
N LEU A 378 36.11 -19.32 -3.44
CA LEU A 378 35.21 -18.81 -2.40
C LEU A 378 35.25 -17.27 -2.24
N SER A 379 36.13 -16.60 -2.98
CA SER A 379 36.26 -15.15 -3.05
C SER A 379 35.50 -14.55 -4.25
N TYR A 380 34.86 -15.39 -5.09
CA TYR A 380 33.99 -14.91 -6.16
C TYR A 380 32.81 -14.09 -5.60
N GLY A 381 32.54 -12.96 -6.23
CA GLY A 381 31.55 -11.99 -5.78
C GLY A 381 31.95 -11.29 -4.48
N GLN A 382 33.19 -11.40 -4.03
CA GLN A 382 33.69 -10.74 -2.83
C GLN A 382 34.69 -9.63 -3.17
N ASN A 383 35.07 -8.86 -2.16
CA ASN A 383 35.90 -7.67 -2.35
C ASN A 383 37.37 -7.95 -2.02
N LEU A 384 38.25 -7.54 -2.93
CA LEU A 384 39.65 -7.20 -2.67
C LEU A 384 39.71 -5.74 -2.23
N THR A 385 40.32 -5.45 -1.09
CA THR A 385 40.45 -4.11 -0.53
C THR A 385 41.90 -3.83 -0.23
N LEU A 386 42.37 -2.62 -0.50
CA LEU A 386 43.74 -2.20 -0.22
C LEU A 386 43.78 -0.72 0.14
N ASN A 387 44.74 -0.34 0.97
CA ASN A 387 45.08 1.06 1.20
C ASN A 387 46.27 1.45 0.33
N PHE A 388 46.14 2.56 -0.40
CA PHE A 388 47.17 3.02 -1.32
C PHE A 388 47.32 4.53 -1.28
N ARG A 389 48.57 4.99 -1.42
CA ARG A 389 48.92 6.40 -1.61
C ARG A 389 50.16 6.56 -2.48
N ILE A 390 50.29 7.71 -3.11
CA ILE A 390 51.43 8.06 -3.96
C ILE A 390 52.27 9.16 -3.30
N GLN A 391 53.56 9.25 -3.61
CA GLN A 391 54.40 10.31 -3.05
C GLN A 391 54.21 11.67 -3.73
N ARG A 392 53.88 11.67 -5.03
CA ARG A 392 53.75 12.88 -5.85
C ARG A 392 52.43 12.84 -6.59
N HIS A 393 51.79 13.99 -6.74
CA HIS A 393 50.56 14.14 -7.53
C HIS A 393 50.81 14.09 -9.06
N ASP A 394 51.45 13.03 -9.54
CA ASP A 394 51.73 12.78 -10.97
C ASP A 394 51.34 11.36 -11.42
N ALA A 395 50.33 10.79 -10.76
CA ALA A 395 49.77 9.50 -11.10
C ALA A 395 49.39 9.42 -12.59
N ARG A 396 49.84 8.35 -13.27
CA ARG A 396 49.41 8.00 -14.62
C ARG A 396 48.66 6.68 -14.56
N LEU A 397 47.33 6.76 -14.57
CA LEU A 397 46.46 5.60 -14.55
C LEU A 397 46.63 4.77 -15.83
N SER A 398 46.53 3.45 -15.69
CA SER A 398 46.54 2.50 -16.80
C SER A 398 45.22 1.71 -16.82
N ALA A 399 44.96 1.05 -17.94
CA ALA A 399 43.91 0.02 -17.99
C ALA A 399 44.30 -1.23 -17.18
N GLU A 400 45.57 -1.36 -16.80
CA GLU A 400 46.17 -2.54 -16.17
C GLU A 400 46.76 -2.22 -14.78
N ASP A 401 45.99 -1.56 -13.92
CA ASP A 401 46.44 -1.17 -12.58
C ASP A 401 46.34 -2.33 -11.59
N ILE A 402 45.18 -2.98 -11.52
CA ILE A 402 44.99 -4.22 -10.75
C ILE A 402 44.88 -5.36 -11.75
N VAL A 403 45.77 -6.35 -11.66
CA VAL A 403 45.83 -7.47 -12.60
C VAL A 403 45.70 -8.79 -11.86
N LEU A 404 44.86 -9.67 -12.39
CA LEU A 404 44.70 -11.06 -11.94
C LEU A 404 45.11 -11.99 -13.09
N GLU A 405 45.96 -12.95 -12.79
CA GLU A 405 46.39 -13.99 -13.74
C GLU A 405 46.23 -15.38 -13.13
N GLY A 406 45.82 -16.34 -13.94
CA GLY A 406 45.55 -17.70 -13.48
C GLY A 406 44.79 -18.52 -14.50
N ALA A 407 45.00 -19.84 -14.49
CA ALA A 407 44.38 -20.79 -15.42
C ALA A 407 44.43 -20.37 -16.91
N GLY A 408 45.50 -19.69 -17.34
CA GLY A 408 45.65 -19.20 -18.73
C GLY A 408 44.83 -17.95 -19.06
N HIS A 409 44.17 -17.34 -18.07
CA HIS A 409 43.44 -16.10 -18.20
C HIS A 409 44.19 -14.95 -17.52
N ARG A 410 44.00 -13.74 -18.06
CA ARG A 410 44.51 -12.49 -17.50
C ARG A 410 43.43 -11.44 -17.60
N VAL A 411 43.06 -10.83 -16.48
CA VAL A 411 42.13 -9.70 -16.44
C VAL A 411 42.73 -8.56 -15.65
N ALA A 412 42.34 -7.34 -16.00
CA ALA A 412 42.79 -6.16 -15.30
C ALA A 412 41.70 -5.10 -15.17
N VAL A 413 41.87 -4.21 -14.22
CA VAL A 413 40.96 -3.09 -13.99
C VAL A 413 41.75 -1.84 -13.57
N PRO A 414 41.37 -0.63 -14.03
CA PRO A 414 41.96 0.62 -13.55
C PRO A 414 41.72 0.83 -12.05
N LEU A 415 42.63 1.54 -11.37
CA LEU A 415 42.54 1.78 -9.94
C LEU A 415 41.27 2.58 -9.56
N ILE A 416 40.89 3.54 -10.40
CA ILE A 416 39.71 4.41 -10.24
C ILE A 416 38.39 3.74 -10.65
N ALA A 417 38.41 2.48 -11.04
CA ALA A 417 37.19 1.77 -11.43
C ALA A 417 36.31 1.46 -10.22
N GLN A 418 35.09 0.97 -10.47
CA GLN A 418 34.14 0.53 -9.44
C GLN A 418 33.78 1.61 -8.39
N GLY A 419 33.89 2.89 -8.77
CA GLY A 419 33.57 4.02 -7.90
C GLY A 419 34.70 4.47 -6.97
N ASN A 420 35.92 3.96 -7.15
CA ASN A 420 37.09 4.40 -6.39
C ASN A 420 37.53 5.82 -6.81
N SER A 421 38.06 6.58 -5.85
CA SER A 421 38.61 7.92 -6.04
C SER A 421 39.95 7.90 -6.77
N TYR A 422 40.42 9.08 -7.20
CA TYR A 422 41.75 9.23 -7.79
C TYR A 422 42.84 9.06 -6.72
N PRO A 423 43.98 8.41 -7.01
CA PRO A 423 45.06 8.26 -6.03
C PRO A 423 45.70 9.61 -5.67
N GLU A 424 45.86 9.84 -4.36
CA GLU A 424 46.44 11.07 -3.79
C GLU A 424 47.58 10.76 -2.82
N GLU A 425 48.17 11.81 -2.23
CA GLU A 425 49.28 11.70 -1.28
C GLU A 425 48.85 11.14 0.08
N GLU A 426 47.59 11.35 0.44
CA GLU A 426 46.95 10.77 1.62
C GLU A 426 46.50 9.33 1.35
N THR A 427 46.56 8.48 2.38
CA THR A 427 46.10 7.10 2.31
C THR A 427 44.62 7.02 1.99
N GLN A 428 44.28 6.32 0.91
CA GLN A 428 42.91 6.04 0.51
C GLN A 428 42.67 4.55 0.39
N THR A 429 41.44 4.13 0.69
CA THR A 429 41.01 2.74 0.57
C THR A 429 40.37 2.51 -0.78
N PHE A 430 40.86 1.53 -1.52
CA PHE A 430 40.36 1.10 -2.82
C PHE A 430 39.69 -0.27 -2.69
N VAL A 431 38.54 -0.42 -3.32
CA VAL A 431 37.72 -1.64 -3.26
C VAL A 431 37.48 -2.17 -4.67
N PHE A 432 37.78 -3.45 -4.87
CA PHE A 432 37.60 -4.15 -6.14
C PHE A 432 36.78 -5.41 -5.90
N ARG A 433 35.57 -5.45 -6.43
CA ARG A 433 34.71 -6.63 -6.40
C ARG A 433 35.14 -7.61 -7.50
N LEU A 434 35.35 -8.86 -7.11
CA LEU A 434 35.77 -9.95 -7.99
C LEU A 434 34.54 -10.59 -8.66
N HIS A 435 34.09 -10.05 -9.78
CA HIS A 435 32.88 -10.50 -10.46
C HIS A 435 32.96 -10.23 -11.97
N ASP A 436 32.34 -11.08 -12.78
CA ASP A 436 32.38 -11.06 -14.24
C ASP A 436 31.30 -10.18 -14.92
N THR A 437 30.48 -9.45 -14.17
CA THR A 437 29.42 -8.60 -14.76
C THR A 437 30.02 -7.33 -15.32
N THR A 438 29.35 -6.75 -16.33
CA THR A 438 29.81 -5.52 -16.99
C THR A 438 29.78 -4.29 -16.08
N GLU A 439 29.04 -4.34 -14.97
CA GLU A 439 29.04 -3.30 -13.93
C GLU A 439 30.41 -3.18 -13.23
N TYR A 440 31.17 -4.28 -13.16
CA TYR A 440 32.52 -4.33 -12.61
C TYR A 440 33.52 -4.54 -13.76
N PRO A 441 34.18 -3.48 -14.25
CA PRO A 441 34.79 -3.47 -15.58
C PRO A 441 36.17 -4.16 -15.63
N TRP A 442 36.24 -5.44 -15.27
CA TRP A 442 37.39 -6.31 -15.52
C TRP A 442 37.55 -6.53 -17.03
N ARG A 443 38.78 -6.33 -17.53
CA ARG A 443 39.11 -6.39 -18.97
C ARG A 443 40.24 -7.39 -19.25
N PRO A 444 40.12 -8.22 -20.30
CA PRO A 444 38.92 -8.44 -21.13
C PRO A 444 37.78 -9.02 -20.29
N THR A 445 36.53 -8.79 -20.71
CA THR A 445 35.37 -9.40 -20.07
C THR A 445 35.41 -10.91 -20.31
N LEU A 446 35.46 -11.67 -19.22
CA LEU A 446 35.41 -13.13 -19.27
C LEU A 446 33.98 -13.63 -19.08
N LYS A 447 33.70 -14.84 -19.57
CA LYS A 447 32.48 -15.55 -19.19
C LYS A 447 32.58 -15.99 -17.73
N HIS A 448 31.43 -16.18 -17.08
CA HIS A 448 31.34 -16.66 -15.71
C HIS A 448 32.25 -17.86 -15.41
N THR A 449 32.19 -18.88 -16.27
CA THR A 449 32.99 -20.11 -16.14
C THR A 449 34.48 -19.87 -16.20
N ASP A 450 34.93 -18.93 -17.03
CA ASP A 450 36.35 -18.62 -17.23
C ASP A 450 36.88 -17.70 -16.13
N PHE A 451 36.05 -16.80 -15.58
CA PHE A 451 36.39 -16.02 -14.40
C PHE A 451 36.50 -16.90 -13.14
N GLN A 452 35.62 -17.88 -12.98
CA GLN A 452 35.72 -18.87 -11.90
C GLN A 452 36.96 -19.76 -12.04
N LYS A 453 37.32 -20.17 -13.27
CA LYS A 453 38.58 -20.88 -13.55
C LYS A 453 39.81 -20.08 -13.12
N LEU A 454 39.83 -18.79 -13.47
CA LEU A 454 40.87 -17.86 -13.07
C LEU A 454 41.03 -17.83 -11.55
N LEU A 455 39.92 -17.73 -10.80
CA LEU A 455 39.97 -17.73 -9.33
C LEU A 455 40.30 -19.09 -8.72
N TYR A 456 39.93 -20.19 -9.36
CA TYR A 456 40.25 -21.54 -8.89
C TYR A 456 41.76 -21.83 -8.92
N ASN A 457 42.48 -21.27 -9.89
CA ASN A 457 43.92 -21.40 -9.99
C ASN A 457 44.56 -20.03 -10.28
N LEU A 458 44.51 -19.16 -9.27
CA LEU A 458 45.05 -17.82 -9.33
C LEU A 458 46.57 -17.86 -9.13
N THR A 459 47.32 -17.50 -10.16
CA THR A 459 48.79 -17.57 -10.15
C THR A 459 49.45 -16.23 -9.83
N SER A 460 48.76 -15.11 -10.06
CA SER A 460 49.28 -13.78 -9.73
C SER A 460 48.17 -12.79 -9.40
N VAL A 461 48.42 -11.96 -8.40
CA VAL A 461 47.66 -10.74 -8.09
C VAL A 461 48.66 -9.61 -8.06
N MET A 462 48.50 -8.65 -8.96
CA MET A 462 49.45 -7.56 -9.17
C MET A 462 48.75 -6.21 -9.00
N ILE A 463 49.39 -5.32 -8.26
CA ILE A 463 48.92 -3.94 -8.03
C ILE A 463 49.99 -3.00 -8.56
N LEU A 464 49.65 -2.19 -9.56
CA LEU A 464 50.59 -1.26 -10.19
C LEU A 464 51.01 -0.17 -9.20
N LYS A 465 52.31 0.09 -9.11
CA LYS A 465 52.84 1.31 -8.53
C LYS A 465 52.56 2.46 -9.50
N ILE A 466 51.74 3.41 -9.08
CA ILE A 466 51.30 4.55 -9.90
C ILE A 466 52.12 5.81 -9.57
N GLY A 467 52.49 6.59 -10.58
CA GLY A 467 53.22 7.87 -10.44
C GLY A 467 54.73 7.71 -10.33
N ARG A 468 55.47 8.82 -10.26
CA ARG A 468 56.93 8.83 -9.99
C ARG A 468 57.22 8.89 -8.49
N GLY A 469 58.43 8.50 -8.11
CA GLY A 469 58.84 8.41 -6.71
C GLY A 469 58.34 7.12 -6.07
N ALA A 470 57.88 7.18 -4.83
CA ALA A 470 57.35 6.04 -4.09
C ALA A 470 55.83 5.88 -4.24
N GLY A 471 55.37 4.65 -4.47
CA GLY A 471 54.00 4.22 -4.19
C GLY A 471 53.98 3.39 -2.92
N TYR A 472 52.97 3.57 -2.07
CA TYR A 472 52.87 2.90 -0.78
C TYR A 472 51.60 2.04 -0.73
N LEU A 473 51.73 0.82 -0.23
CA LEU A 473 50.67 -0.16 -0.11
C LEU A 473 50.56 -0.62 1.34
N ASP A 474 49.33 -0.65 1.84
CA ASP A 474 48.98 -1.02 3.20
C ASP A 474 47.64 -1.80 3.21
N ASN A 475 47.37 -2.54 4.29
CA ASN A 475 46.07 -3.12 4.62
C ASN A 475 45.36 -3.80 3.43
N VAL A 476 46.07 -4.73 2.80
CA VAL A 476 45.49 -5.54 1.71
C VAL A 476 44.65 -6.64 2.32
N SER A 477 43.39 -6.76 1.90
CA SER A 477 42.49 -7.81 2.35
C SER A 477 41.65 -8.38 1.23
N LEU A 478 41.51 -9.70 1.20
CA LEU A 478 40.63 -10.43 0.30
C LEU A 478 39.56 -11.15 1.12
N VAL A 479 38.29 -10.79 0.90
CA VAL A 479 37.17 -11.48 1.53
C VAL A 479 36.97 -12.84 0.86
N THR A 480 36.88 -13.88 1.69
CA THR A 480 36.70 -15.29 1.29
C THR A 480 35.84 -16.02 2.32
N ALA A 481 35.72 -17.34 2.22
CA ALA A 481 35.03 -18.15 3.20
C ALA A 481 35.89 -19.30 3.72
N ARG A 482 35.65 -19.74 4.96
CA ARG A 482 36.27 -20.92 5.56
C ARG A 482 35.25 -21.70 6.38
N ARG A 483 35.52 -22.99 6.60
CA ARG A 483 34.79 -23.78 7.59
C ARG A 483 35.22 -23.35 9.01
N GLY A 484 34.27 -23.29 9.92
CA GLY A 484 34.51 -22.90 11.31
C GLY A 484 33.26 -22.32 11.96
N PRO A 485 33.39 -21.59 13.09
CA PRO A 485 32.32 -20.73 13.61
C PRO A 485 32.46 -19.29 13.08
N GLY A 486 31.37 -18.53 13.03
CA GLY A 486 31.39 -17.10 12.67
C GLY A 486 30.11 -16.60 12.00
N THR A 487 30.21 -15.49 11.25
CA THR A 487 29.11 -15.00 10.38
C THR A 487 28.96 -15.92 9.17
N PRO A 488 27.77 -16.46 8.85
CA PRO A 488 27.59 -17.37 7.71
C PRO A 488 27.94 -16.74 6.35
N ALA A 489 28.67 -17.47 5.52
CA ALA A 489 29.00 -17.11 4.14
C ALA A 489 28.06 -17.82 3.15
N ARG A 490 26.91 -17.22 2.88
CA ARG A 490 25.84 -17.83 2.06
C ARG A 490 26.14 -17.90 0.55
N TRP A 491 27.19 -17.23 0.09
CA TRP A 491 27.63 -17.24 -1.30
C TRP A 491 28.47 -18.47 -1.66
N VAL A 492 28.80 -19.33 -0.70
CA VAL A 492 29.47 -20.60 -0.99
C VAL A 492 28.44 -21.58 -1.53
N GLU A 493 28.65 -22.09 -2.74
CA GLU A 493 27.75 -23.08 -3.32
C GLU A 493 28.00 -24.49 -2.74
N LYS A 494 26.95 -25.30 -2.75
CA LYS A 494 26.96 -26.74 -2.56
C LYS A 494 26.15 -27.37 -3.68
N CYS A 495 26.81 -28.18 -4.50
CA CYS A 495 26.22 -28.76 -5.70
C CYS A 495 25.60 -30.13 -5.42
N THR A 496 24.52 -30.43 -6.12
CA THR A 496 24.00 -31.80 -6.22
C THR A 496 24.64 -32.45 -7.43
N CYS A 497 25.54 -33.40 -7.21
CA CYS A 497 26.33 -33.99 -8.29
C CYS A 497 25.56 -35.10 -9.02
N PRO A 498 25.64 -35.16 -10.36
CA PRO A 498 25.09 -36.27 -11.13
C PRO A 498 25.91 -37.55 -10.89
N GLN A 499 25.38 -38.67 -11.37
CA GLN A 499 26.06 -39.97 -11.26
C GLN A 499 27.47 -39.92 -11.86
N GLY A 500 28.44 -40.48 -11.14
CA GLY A 500 29.85 -40.50 -11.54
C GLY A 500 30.67 -39.30 -11.06
N TYR A 501 30.06 -38.35 -10.34
CA TYR A 501 30.73 -37.19 -9.78
C TYR A 501 30.59 -37.09 -8.26
N LEU A 502 31.65 -36.63 -7.61
CA LEU A 502 31.72 -36.36 -6.17
C LEU A 502 32.37 -34.99 -5.90
N GLY A 503 32.30 -34.55 -4.65
CA GLY A 503 32.83 -33.27 -4.19
C GLY A 503 31.73 -32.23 -3.96
N GLN A 504 32.08 -31.13 -3.29
CA GLN A 504 31.12 -30.06 -3.00
C GLN A 504 30.72 -29.30 -4.27
N HIS A 505 31.62 -29.27 -5.26
CA HIS A 505 31.45 -28.58 -6.53
C HIS A 505 31.41 -29.56 -7.70
N CYS A 506 31.25 -30.86 -7.45
CA CYS A 506 31.31 -31.92 -8.47
C CYS A 506 32.66 -31.96 -9.22
N GLU A 507 33.73 -31.62 -8.49
CA GLU A 507 35.07 -31.49 -9.03
C GLU A 507 35.85 -32.81 -9.11
N GLN A 508 35.28 -33.93 -8.67
CA GLN A 508 35.95 -35.24 -8.62
C GLN A 508 35.11 -36.31 -9.31
N CYS A 509 35.76 -37.34 -9.87
CA CYS A 509 35.03 -38.52 -10.35
C CYS A 509 34.77 -39.49 -9.19
N ASP A 510 33.59 -40.10 -9.21
CA ASP A 510 33.21 -41.14 -8.25
C ASP A 510 34.02 -42.43 -8.49
N LEU A 511 33.99 -43.34 -7.51
CA LEU A 511 34.62 -44.64 -7.62
C LEU A 511 34.06 -45.40 -8.84
N GLY A 512 34.96 -45.94 -9.67
CA GLY A 512 34.56 -46.60 -10.91
C GLY A 512 34.35 -45.66 -12.09
N TYR A 513 34.67 -44.37 -11.96
CA TYR A 513 34.65 -43.39 -13.04
C TYR A 513 36.03 -42.73 -13.21
N ARG A 514 36.35 -42.33 -14.45
CA ARG A 514 37.57 -41.60 -14.82
C ARG A 514 37.26 -40.39 -15.70
N ARG A 515 38.21 -39.47 -15.81
CA ARG A 515 38.12 -38.37 -16.78
C ARG A 515 38.17 -38.91 -18.21
N SER A 516 37.23 -38.46 -19.04
CA SER A 516 37.18 -38.77 -20.48
C SER A 516 38.35 -38.15 -21.25
N GLN A 517 38.77 -36.94 -20.82
CA GLN A 517 39.76 -36.08 -21.45
C GLN A 517 40.71 -35.54 -20.36
N PRO A 518 41.78 -36.28 -20.03
CA PRO A 518 42.69 -35.90 -18.95
C PRO A 518 43.28 -34.48 -19.11
N GLU A 519 43.43 -34.00 -20.35
CA GLU A 519 43.94 -32.67 -20.67
C GLU A 519 43.05 -31.51 -20.20
N LEU A 520 41.73 -31.73 -20.04
CA LEU A 520 40.81 -30.74 -19.50
C LEU A 520 40.70 -30.81 -17.97
N GLY A 521 41.39 -31.77 -17.34
CA GLY A 521 41.45 -31.95 -15.90
C GLY A 521 40.06 -32.02 -15.25
N LEU A 522 39.80 -31.16 -14.26
CA LEU A 522 38.56 -31.15 -13.47
C LEU A 522 37.32 -30.75 -14.29
N PHE A 523 37.52 -30.16 -15.47
CA PHE A 523 36.44 -29.76 -16.38
C PHE A 523 36.05 -30.87 -17.37
N SER A 524 36.81 -31.96 -17.46
CA SER A 524 36.45 -33.12 -18.28
C SER A 524 35.28 -33.90 -17.67
N SER A 525 34.46 -34.54 -18.51
CA SER A 525 33.40 -35.41 -18.04
C SER A 525 33.93 -36.66 -17.33
N CYS A 526 33.19 -37.17 -16.34
CA CYS A 526 33.47 -38.46 -15.72
C CYS A 526 32.73 -39.57 -16.48
N GLU A 527 33.47 -40.58 -16.94
CA GLU A 527 32.95 -41.74 -17.66
C GLU A 527 33.28 -43.03 -16.90
N PRO A 528 32.43 -44.07 -16.98
CA PRO A 528 32.72 -45.35 -16.35
C PRO A 528 34.07 -45.93 -16.77
N CYS A 529 34.76 -46.55 -15.83
CA CYS A 529 36.00 -47.26 -16.07
C CYS A 529 35.78 -48.44 -17.05
N ILE A 530 36.65 -48.56 -18.06
CA ILE A 530 36.66 -49.70 -18.98
C ILE A 530 37.80 -50.64 -18.56
N CYS A 531 37.50 -51.50 -17.60
CA CYS A 531 38.49 -52.41 -17.00
C CYS A 531 38.43 -53.85 -17.56
N ASN A 532 37.59 -54.13 -18.56
CA ASN A 532 37.44 -55.44 -19.21
C ASN A 532 37.28 -56.63 -18.24
N GLY A 533 36.61 -56.43 -17.09
CA GLY A 533 36.40 -57.47 -16.08
C GLY A 533 37.57 -57.70 -15.11
N HIS A 534 38.65 -56.91 -15.20
CA HIS A 534 39.79 -56.98 -14.28
C HIS A 534 39.58 -56.18 -13.00
N SER A 535 38.69 -55.19 -12.99
CA SER A 535 38.36 -54.42 -11.79
C SER A 535 37.06 -53.66 -12.00
N ASP A 536 36.36 -53.34 -10.93
CA ASP A 536 35.23 -52.41 -10.94
C ASP A 536 35.68 -50.96 -10.67
N THR A 537 36.97 -50.75 -10.41
CA THR A 537 37.56 -49.44 -10.12
C THR A 537 38.82 -49.19 -10.95
N CYS A 538 39.01 -47.93 -11.33
CA CYS A 538 40.22 -47.46 -12.00
C CYS A 538 40.67 -46.12 -11.39
N ASP A 539 41.92 -45.77 -11.67
CA ASP A 539 42.45 -44.46 -11.34
C ASP A 539 41.66 -43.36 -12.07
N SER A 540 41.27 -42.31 -11.34
CA SER A 540 40.32 -41.31 -11.83
C SER A 540 40.89 -40.39 -12.91
N VAL A 541 42.23 -40.34 -13.07
CA VAL A 541 42.92 -39.49 -14.06
C VAL A 541 43.45 -40.32 -15.22
N THR A 542 44.17 -41.41 -14.92
CA THR A 542 44.83 -42.26 -15.91
C THR A 542 43.90 -43.34 -16.45
N GLY A 543 42.83 -43.67 -15.72
CA GLY A 543 41.90 -44.72 -16.13
C GLY A 543 42.45 -46.14 -16.01
N LEU A 544 43.62 -46.32 -15.38
CA LEU A 544 44.24 -47.61 -15.18
C LEU A 544 43.49 -48.40 -14.10
N SER A 545 43.13 -49.65 -14.41
CA SER A 545 42.45 -50.54 -13.48
C SER A 545 43.26 -50.67 -12.18
N SER A 546 42.60 -50.60 -11.03
CA SER A 546 43.25 -50.64 -9.72
C SER A 546 44.07 -51.91 -9.44
N GLN A 547 43.79 -53.02 -10.16
CA GLN A 547 44.62 -54.23 -10.10
C GLN A 547 45.94 -54.14 -10.91
N LEU A 548 45.99 -53.31 -11.96
CA LEU A 548 47.19 -53.12 -12.79
C LEU A 548 48.21 -52.19 -12.11
N THR A 549 47.75 -51.19 -11.35
CA THR A 549 48.63 -50.31 -10.57
C THR A 549 49.41 -51.06 -9.49
N TYR A 550 48.83 -52.10 -8.86
CA TYR A 550 49.56 -52.97 -7.92
C TYR A 550 50.67 -53.78 -8.62
N LEU A 551 50.48 -54.22 -9.87
CA LEU A 551 51.49 -54.97 -10.61
C LEU A 551 52.65 -54.08 -11.09
N TYR A 552 52.35 -52.87 -11.59
CA TYR A 552 53.38 -51.88 -11.96
C TYR A 552 54.20 -51.39 -10.75
N SER A 553 53.56 -51.25 -9.58
CA SER A 553 54.26 -50.89 -8.34
C SER A 553 55.25 -51.97 -7.89
N ILE A 554 54.96 -53.24 -8.19
CA ILE A 554 55.83 -54.38 -7.85
C ILE A 554 56.97 -54.53 -8.88
N GLU A 555 56.75 -54.22 -10.16
CA GLU A 555 57.82 -54.25 -11.17
C GLU A 555 58.89 -53.17 -10.95
N ILE A 556 58.50 -51.96 -10.54
CA ILE A 556 59.48 -50.90 -10.23
C ILE A 556 60.33 -51.24 -8.99
N ILE A 557 59.80 -52.01 -8.04
CA ILE A 557 60.58 -52.47 -6.87
C ILE A 557 61.55 -53.61 -7.25
N LYS A 558 61.30 -54.34 -8.35
CA LYS A 558 62.22 -55.39 -8.83
C LYS A 558 63.41 -54.86 -9.64
N ASP A 559 63.34 -53.63 -10.15
CA ASP A 559 64.46 -52.98 -10.86
C ASP A 559 65.35 -52.11 -9.95
N VAL A 560 65.04 -52.06 -8.64
CA VAL A 560 65.78 -51.27 -7.62
C VAL A 560 66.35 -52.15 -6.49
N ILE A 561 66.26 -53.49 -6.59
CA ILE A 561 66.91 -54.46 -5.70
C ILE A 561 67.74 -55.40 -6.58
#